data_AF-A0A0N4XYB8-F1
#
_entry.id   AF-A0A0N4XYB8-F1
#
_cell.length_a   1.000
_cell.length_b   1.000
_cell.length_c   1.000
_cell.angle_alpha   90.00
_cell.angle_beta   90.00
_cell.angle_gamma   90.00
#
_symmetry.space_group_name_H-M   'P 1'
#
loop_
_entity.id
_entity.type
_entity.pdbx_description
1 polymer ?
#
loop_
_entity_poly.entity_id
_entity_poly.type
_entity_poly.pdbx_seq_one_letter_code
_entity_poly.pdbx_strand_id
1 'polypeptide(L)'
;MIEDDAPLDLVVELKVPKKVLIDRLSKQLVHPASGRTYNIDFNPPMVEGKDDVTGEPLFKREDDAAEIVRRRLEVHDKTESKVVDYYRNHGVCMTMSGDSSSMVFNAVSETMHGMLEKRAFG
;
A
#
# COMPACT_ATOMS: atom_id res chain seq x y z
N MET A 1 -24.93 -2.65 -14.78
CA MET A 1 -23.86 -3.09 -13.86
C MET A 1 -23.45 -1.87 -13.03
N ILE A 2 -22.80 -2.00 -11.87
CA ILE A 2 -22.43 -0.82 -11.05
C ILE A 2 -21.59 0.19 -11.84
N GLU A 3 -20.81 -0.27 -12.83
CA GLU A 3 -20.01 0.57 -13.73
C GLU A 3 -20.83 1.44 -14.70
N ASP A 4 -22.10 1.11 -14.96
CA ASP A 4 -23.00 1.94 -15.78
C ASP A 4 -23.54 3.15 -15.00
N ASP A 5 -23.66 3.02 -13.67
CA ASP A 5 -24.12 4.08 -12.76
C ASP A 5 -22.96 4.85 -12.10
N ALA A 6 -21.76 4.26 -12.06
CA ALA A 6 -20.53 4.84 -11.52
C ALA A 6 -19.31 4.44 -12.37
N PRO A 7 -18.98 5.21 -13.42
CA PRO A 7 -17.86 4.89 -14.29
C PRO A 7 -16.54 4.96 -13.52
N LEU A 8 -15.66 3.97 -13.76
CA LEU A 8 -14.33 3.92 -13.16
C LEU A 8 -13.37 4.83 -13.93
N ASP A 9 -13.08 6.00 -13.35
CA ASP A 9 -12.25 7.03 -13.99
C ASP A 9 -10.74 6.75 -13.88
N LEU A 10 -10.30 6.09 -12.80
CA LEU A 10 -8.89 5.91 -12.49
C LEU A 10 -8.64 4.65 -11.66
N VAL A 11 -7.63 3.87 -12.06
CA VAL A 11 -6.99 2.81 -11.29
C VAL A 11 -5.54 3.20 -11.07
N VAL A 12 -5.07 3.12 -9.83
CA VAL A 12 -3.66 3.39 -9.50
C VAL A 12 -2.96 2.11 -9.08
N GLU A 13 -1.98 1.70 -9.88
CA GLU A 13 -1.10 0.57 -9.56
C GLU A 13 0.16 1.08 -8.85
N LEU A 14 0.35 0.68 -7.59
CA LEU A 14 1.52 1.05 -6.81
C LEU A 14 2.63 0.00 -6.97
N LYS A 15 3.65 0.34 -7.75
CA LYS A 15 4.78 -0.55 -8.03
C LYS A 15 5.95 -0.25 -7.11
N VAL A 16 6.07 -1.03 -6.06
CA VAL A 16 7.18 -0.96 -5.10
C VAL A 16 8.13 -2.14 -5.31
N PRO A 17 9.46 -1.96 -5.33
CA PRO A 17 10.39 -3.08 -5.45
C PRO A 17 10.18 -4.11 -4.34
N LYS A 18 10.11 -5.41 -4.70
CA LYS A 18 9.87 -6.50 -3.75
C LYS A 18 10.83 -6.50 -2.56
N LYS A 19 12.10 -6.15 -2.78
CA LYS A 19 13.10 -6.06 -1.72
C LYS A 19 12.71 -5.03 -0.65
N VAL A 20 12.17 -3.88 -1.08
CA VAL A 20 11.67 -2.82 -0.19
C VAL A 20 10.44 -3.30 0.56
N LEU A 21 9.51 -3.99 -0.11
CA LEU A 21 8.32 -4.56 0.54
C LEU A 21 8.68 -5.60 1.62
N ILE A 22 9.61 -6.49 1.32
CA ILE A 22 10.08 -7.52 2.28
C ILE A 22 10.74 -6.88 3.49
N ASP A 23 11.65 -5.93 3.26
CA ASP A 23 12.34 -5.23 4.35
C ASP A 23 11.34 -4.48 5.24
N ARG A 24 10.39 -3.77 4.61
CA ARG A 24 9.35 -3.02 5.31
C ARG A 24 8.43 -3.91 6.14
N LEU A 25 7.96 -5.04 5.59
CA LEU A 25 7.09 -5.96 6.32
C LEU A 25 7.82 -6.65 7.47
N SER A 26 9.08 -7.03 7.29
CA SER A 26 9.88 -7.69 8.34
C SER A 26 10.14 -6.85 9.61
N LYS A 27 9.97 -5.53 9.48
CA LYS A 27 10.14 -4.51 10.53
C LYS A 27 8.81 -4.00 11.08
N GLN A 28 7.70 -4.62 10.71
CA GLN A 28 6.38 -4.27 11.23
C GLN A 28 6.17 -4.86 12.63
N LEU A 29 5.60 -4.04 13.50
CA LEU A 29 5.17 -4.40 14.84
C LEU A 29 3.67 -4.13 14.94
N VAL A 30 2.94 -4.93 15.71
CA VAL A 30 1.50 -4.78 15.94
C VAL A 30 1.19 -4.82 17.42
N HIS A 31 0.26 -3.98 17.84
CA HIS A 31 -0.38 -4.07 19.14
C HIS A 31 -1.58 -5.01 19.06
N PRO A 32 -1.57 -6.20 19.71
CA PRO A 32 -2.59 -7.23 19.50
C PRO A 32 -4.01 -6.80 19.85
N ALA A 33 -4.17 -6.00 20.92
CA ALA A 33 -5.49 -5.62 21.41
C ALA A 33 -6.17 -4.53 20.56
N SER A 34 -5.40 -3.66 19.91
CA SER A 34 -5.96 -2.56 19.10
C SER A 34 -5.79 -2.72 17.59
N GLY A 35 -4.89 -3.61 17.14
CA GLY A 35 -4.48 -3.71 15.75
C GLY A 35 -3.61 -2.56 15.24
N ARG A 36 -3.20 -1.61 16.10
CA ARG A 36 -2.27 -0.53 15.71
C ARG A 36 -0.96 -1.12 15.23
N THR A 37 -0.45 -0.59 14.13
CA THR A 37 0.80 -1.05 13.51
C THR A 37 1.88 0.02 13.56
N TYR A 38 3.09 -0.42 13.90
CA TYR A 38 4.30 0.38 13.94
C TYR A 38 5.30 -0.18 12.95
N ASN A 39 6.23 0.66 12.49
CA ASN A 39 7.33 0.22 11.66
C ASN A 39 8.61 0.86 12.17
N ILE A 40 9.62 0.06 12.47
CA ILE A 40 10.85 0.50 13.12
C ILE A 40 11.53 1.67 12.38
N ASP A 41 11.45 1.72 11.04
CA ASP A 41 12.13 2.75 10.25
C ASP A 41 11.23 3.95 9.92
N PHE A 42 9.94 3.72 9.70
CA PHE A 42 9.02 4.74 9.17
C PHE A 42 8.09 5.35 10.22
N ASN A 43 7.67 4.56 11.20
CA ASN A 43 6.76 4.97 12.27
C ASN A 43 7.12 4.19 13.55
N PRO A 44 8.30 4.45 14.13
CA PRO A 44 8.73 3.75 15.34
C PRO A 44 7.83 4.13 16.51
N PRO A 45 7.60 3.20 17.45
CA PRO A 45 6.93 3.57 18.69
C PRO A 45 7.76 4.59 19.47
N MET A 46 7.09 5.42 20.26
CA MET A 46 7.73 6.41 21.14
C MET A 46 8.64 5.72 22.16
N VAL A 47 8.27 4.52 22.61
CA VAL A 47 9.08 3.66 23.48
C VAL A 47 9.27 2.31 22.80
N GLU A 48 10.52 1.87 22.69
CA GLU A 48 10.83 0.61 22.01
C GLU A 48 10.01 -0.57 22.57
N GLY A 49 9.34 -1.27 21.66
CA GLY A 49 8.54 -2.44 21.99
C GLY A 49 7.23 -2.14 22.73
N LYS A 50 6.79 -0.88 22.83
CA LYS A 50 5.55 -0.51 23.51
C LYS A 50 4.60 0.28 22.62
N ASP A 51 3.31 0.01 22.78
CA ASP A 51 2.24 0.78 22.15
C ASP A 51 2.16 2.18 22.77
N ASP A 52 2.08 3.21 21.94
CA ASP A 52 2.15 4.61 22.38
C ASP A 52 0.94 5.06 23.23
N VAL A 53 -0.19 4.36 23.11
CA VAL A 53 -1.44 4.74 23.78
C VAL A 53 -1.60 4.01 25.11
N THR A 54 -1.27 2.72 25.12
CA THR A 54 -1.53 1.81 26.24
C THR A 54 -0.27 1.47 27.04
N GLY A 55 0.91 1.60 26.44
CA GLY A 55 2.18 1.13 27.01
C GLY A 55 2.35 -0.40 27.00
N GLU A 56 1.39 -1.13 26.42
CA GLU A 56 1.41 -2.59 26.29
C GLU A 56 2.46 -3.05 25.25
N PRO A 57 2.96 -4.29 25.35
CA PRO A 57 4.01 -4.77 24.45
C PRO A 57 3.53 -4.91 23.00
N LEU A 58 4.42 -4.55 22.08
CA LEU A 58 4.27 -4.78 20.65
C LEU A 58 4.87 -6.11 20.23
N PHE A 59 4.28 -6.74 19.22
CA PHE A 59 4.73 -8.03 18.70
C PHE A 59 4.98 -7.95 17.19
N LYS A 60 5.93 -8.76 16.70
CA LYS A 60 6.02 -9.02 15.26
C LYS A 60 4.88 -9.95 14.86
N ARG A 61 4.25 -9.71 13.71
CA ARG A 61 3.27 -10.68 13.19
C ARG A 61 4.04 -11.91 12.69
N GLU A 62 3.49 -13.09 12.96
CA GLU A 62 4.07 -14.36 12.46
C GLU A 62 4.11 -14.39 10.92
N ASP A 63 3.13 -13.75 10.29
CA ASP A 63 3.00 -13.62 8.83
C ASP A 63 4.07 -12.74 8.16
N ASP A 64 4.79 -11.91 8.92
CA ASP A 64 5.78 -10.96 8.40
C ASP A 64 7.19 -11.56 8.29
N ALA A 65 7.32 -12.87 8.49
CA ALA A 65 8.55 -13.61 8.18
C ALA A 65 8.87 -13.46 6.68
N ALA A 66 10.12 -13.13 6.35
CA ALA A 66 10.54 -12.82 4.98
C ALA A 66 10.16 -13.89 3.94
N GLU A 67 10.12 -15.16 4.35
CA GLU A 67 9.70 -16.29 3.51
C GLU A 67 8.19 -16.27 3.22
N ILE A 68 7.36 -15.98 4.21
CA ILE A 68 5.90 -15.85 4.06
C ILE A 68 5.58 -14.63 3.20
N VAL A 69 6.28 -13.51 3.41
CA VAL A 69 6.13 -12.30 2.60
C VAL A 69 6.47 -12.57 1.14
N ARG A 70 7.58 -13.27 0.85
CA ARG A 70 7.93 -13.65 -0.53
C ARG A 70 6.81 -14.47 -1.18
N ARG A 71 6.30 -15.48 -0.48
CA ARG A 71 5.22 -16.32 -0.99
C ARG A 71 3.94 -15.53 -1.26
N ARG A 72 3.59 -14.59 -0.37
CA ARG A 72 2.45 -13.68 -0.58
C ARG A 72 2.63 -12.83 -1.83
N LEU A 73 3.81 -12.24 -2.02
CA LEU A 73 4.11 -11.43 -3.21
C LEU A 73 4.08 -12.26 -4.50
N GLU A 74 4.54 -13.51 -4.48
CA GLU A 74 4.47 -14.40 -5.65
C GLU A 74 3.04 -14.78 -6.02
N VAL A 75 2.18 -15.03 -5.02
CA VAL A 75 0.76 -15.31 -5.25
C VAL A 75 0.08 -14.07 -5.82
N HIS A 76 0.32 -12.91 -5.21
CA HIS A 76 -0.22 -11.63 -5.65
C HIS A 76 0.14 -11.32 -7.12
N ASP A 77 1.42 -11.46 -7.52
CA ASP A 77 1.84 -11.27 -8.91
C ASP A 77 1.09 -12.20 -9.89
N LYS A 78 0.83 -13.45 -9.47
CA LYS A 78 0.13 -14.45 -10.30
C LYS A 78 -1.37 -14.18 -10.42
N THR A 79 -1.99 -13.62 -9.39
CA THR A 79 -3.44 -13.39 -9.36
C THR A 79 -3.82 -12.02 -9.88
N GLU A 80 -3.06 -10.98 -9.54
CA GLU A 80 -3.44 -9.59 -9.79
C GLU A 80 -2.96 -9.04 -11.13
N SER A 81 -1.96 -9.66 -11.75
CA SER A 81 -1.52 -9.29 -13.11
C SER A 81 -2.67 -9.19 -14.10
N LYS A 82 -3.63 -10.13 -14.06
CA LYS A 82 -4.81 -10.11 -14.94
C LYS A 82 -5.73 -8.90 -14.72
N VAL A 83 -5.89 -8.46 -13.47
CA VAL A 83 -6.75 -7.33 -13.11
C VAL A 83 -6.10 -6.02 -13.52
N VAL A 84 -4.80 -5.88 -13.23
CA VAL A 84 -4.03 -4.71 -13.64
C VAL A 84 -3.96 -4.61 -15.17
N ASP A 85 -3.70 -5.71 -15.86
CA ASP A 85 -3.65 -5.73 -17.34
C ASP A 85 -5.00 -5.38 -17.96
N TYR A 86 -6.10 -5.83 -17.36
CA TYR A 86 -7.45 -5.44 -17.78
C TYR A 86 -7.62 -3.91 -17.75
N TYR A 87 -7.36 -3.26 -16.61
CA TYR A 87 -7.53 -1.81 -16.50
C TYR A 87 -6.50 -1.00 -17.29
N ARG A 88 -5.29 -1.55 -17.48
CA ARG A 88 -4.26 -0.94 -18.33
C ARG A 88 -4.69 -0.94 -19.80
N ASN A 89 -5.29 -2.02 -20.27
CA ASN A 89 -5.83 -2.11 -21.63
C ASN A 89 -7.04 -1.20 -21.87
N HIS A 90 -7.79 -0.87 -20.81
CA HIS A 90 -8.90 0.09 -20.86
C HIS A 90 -8.44 1.55 -20.74
N GLY A 91 -7.13 1.82 -20.59
CA GLY A 91 -6.57 3.17 -20.55
C GLY A 91 -6.84 3.96 -19.26
N VAL A 92 -7.41 3.32 -18.23
CA VAL A 92 -7.74 3.95 -16.94
C VAL A 92 -6.73 3.62 -15.84
N CYS A 93 -5.73 2.77 -16.11
CA CYS A 93 -4.71 2.40 -15.12
C CYS A 93 -3.44 3.24 -15.26
N MET A 94 -3.03 3.89 -14.15
CA MET A 94 -1.75 4.57 -14.02
C MET A 94 -0.83 3.81 -13.06
N THR A 95 0.34 3.42 -13.55
CA THR A 95 1.36 2.79 -12.71
C THR A 95 2.27 3.84 -12.08
N MET A 96 2.32 3.87 -10.76
CA MET A 96 3.19 4.76 -10.00
C MET A 96 4.27 3.92 -9.33
N SER A 97 5.53 4.18 -9.67
CA SER A 97 6.67 3.51 -9.05
C SER A 97 7.27 4.40 -7.96
N GLY A 98 7.51 3.83 -6.79
CA GLY A 98 8.14 4.55 -5.68
C GLY A 98 8.65 3.58 -4.62
N ASP A 99 9.69 3.99 -3.90
CA ASP A 99 10.30 3.26 -2.81
C ASP A 99 9.94 3.83 -1.43
N SER A 100 9.35 5.03 -1.39
CA SER A 100 8.89 5.70 -0.18
C SER A 100 7.40 6.03 -0.22
N SER A 101 6.75 5.97 0.94
CA SER A 101 5.29 6.21 1.02
C SER A 101 4.93 7.66 0.74
N SER A 102 5.78 8.62 1.13
CA SER A 102 5.56 10.05 0.87
C SER A 102 5.62 10.37 -0.62
N MET A 103 6.58 9.82 -1.35
CA MET A 103 6.70 10.01 -2.80
C MET A 103 5.46 9.48 -3.52
N VAL A 104 5.05 8.24 -3.18
CA VAL A 104 3.86 7.63 -3.77
C VAL A 104 2.61 8.43 -3.43
N PHE A 105 2.43 8.81 -2.16
CA PHE A 105 1.28 9.60 -1.72
C PHE A 105 1.18 10.94 -2.46
N ASN A 106 2.29 11.67 -2.58
CA ASN A 106 2.31 12.95 -3.29
C ASN A 106 1.94 12.76 -4.76
N ALA A 107 2.50 11.74 -5.41
CA ALA A 107 2.21 11.48 -6.82
C ALA A 107 0.72 11.11 -7.04
N VAL A 108 0.14 10.28 -6.16
CA VAL A 108 -1.30 9.95 -6.18
C VAL A 108 -2.14 11.21 -5.98
N SER A 109 -1.79 12.03 -4.98
CA SER A 109 -2.51 13.26 -4.64
C SER A 109 -2.49 14.27 -5.79
N GLU A 110 -1.33 14.49 -6.41
CA GLU A 110 -1.18 15.39 -7.57
C GLU A 110 -2.00 14.89 -8.77
N THR A 111 -1.99 13.59 -9.03
CA THR A 111 -2.76 12.98 -10.12
C THR A 111 -4.26 13.18 -9.89
N MET A 112 -4.74 12.89 -8.67
CA MET A 112 -6.16 13.07 -8.31
C MET A 112 -6.58 14.54 -8.41
N HIS A 113 -5.78 15.48 -7.90
CA HIS A 113 -6.07 16.91 -8.01
C HIS A 113 -6.16 17.36 -9.47
N GLY A 114 -5.20 16.97 -10.31
CA GLY A 114 -5.21 17.33 -11.73
C GLY A 114 -6.41 16.77 -12.50
N MET A 115 -6.92 15.59 -12.12
CA MET A 115 -8.14 15.02 -12.70
C MET A 115 -9.40 15.76 -12.25
N LEU A 116 -9.48 16.10 -10.95
CA LEU A 116 -10.61 16.85 -10.40
C LEU A 116 -10.70 18.26 -10.98
N GLU A 117 -9.57 18.95 -11.15
CA GLU A 117 -9.52 20.28 -11.78
C GLU A 117 -9.97 20.23 -13.25
N LYS A 118 -9.47 19.27 -14.03
CA LYS A 118 -9.91 19.09 -15.42
C LYS A 118 -11.41 18.80 -15.55
N ARG A 119 -12.00 18.14 -14.56
CA ARG A 119 -13.45 17.84 -14.53
C ARG A 119 -14.28 19.03 -14.06
N ALA A 120 -13.73 19.91 -13.23
CA ALA A 120 -14.42 21.10 -12.74
C ALA A 120 -14.44 22.25 -13.77
N PHE A 121 -13.45 22.30 -14.67
CA PHE A 121 -13.29 23.39 -15.65
C PHE A 121 -13.37 22.93 -17.12
N GLY A 122 -13.64 21.64 -17.38
CA GLY A 122 -13.75 21.04 -18.70
C GLY A 122 -15.17 20.74 -19.12
#